data_AF-A0A090TP05-F1
#
_entry.id   AF-A0A090TP05-F1
#
_cell.length_a   1.000
_cell.length_b   1.000
_cell.length_c   1.000
_cell.angle_alpha   90.00
_cell.angle_beta   90.00
_cell.angle_gamma   90.00
#
_symmetry.space_group_name_H-M   'P 1'
#
loop_
_entity.id
_entity.type
_entity.pdbx_description
1 polymer ?
#
loop_
_entity_poly.entity_id
_entity_poly.type
_entity_poly.pdbx_seq_one_letter_code
_entity_poly.pdbx_strand_id
1 'polypeptide(L)'
;MEKQQLSLEEQTRRSGETLQRIGGLPAQIKRDLRNVLAFNDKSSLKLTDNAVKLLAIYERATKIITSNSALLPKEAEPTENSGLLQSLNEELQNLITELDFDGEPGEQLFEIRYKLLTDASSNQLLEHTLQVLRLVIDATKYERRTSQQFLEQVNGSLSSSLKNNSQNLDQSQIYFEQRQNMSKELHNLVSSGKRGIASVQDLEEAKRAMTPLFAQLASLTERLQHAEVREAALIEQMAHNKNQLEAFTTTHKIIVVVWKISLSVCCLIH
;
A
#
# COMPACT_ATOMS: atom_id res chain seq x y z
N MET A 1 -11.51 -21.68 -0.96
CA MET A 1 -12.26 -20.42 -0.74
C MET A 1 -13.55 -20.66 0.05
N GLU A 2 -14.65 -21.21 -0.49
CA GLU A 2 -15.88 -21.43 0.30
C GLU A 2 -15.72 -22.45 1.44
N LYS A 3 -14.98 -23.54 1.23
CA LYS A 3 -14.78 -24.59 2.26
C LYS A 3 -14.03 -24.12 3.51
N GLN A 4 -13.07 -23.21 3.38
CA GLN A 4 -12.29 -22.68 4.51
C GLN A 4 -13.07 -21.64 5.32
N GLN A 5 -13.83 -20.76 4.65
CA GLN A 5 -14.75 -19.85 5.34
C GLN A 5 -15.82 -20.61 6.12
N LEU A 6 -16.40 -21.65 5.53
CA LEU A 6 -17.34 -22.53 6.22
C LEU A 6 -16.69 -23.24 7.42
N SER A 7 -15.42 -23.65 7.30
CA SER A 7 -14.67 -24.29 8.39
C SER A 7 -14.43 -23.33 9.56
N LEU A 8 -14.04 -22.08 9.29
CA LEU A 8 -13.78 -21.07 10.32
C LEU A 8 -15.09 -20.61 11.00
N GLU A 9 -16.17 -20.46 10.23
CA GLU A 9 -17.51 -20.18 10.75
C GLU A 9 -18.02 -21.32 11.62
N GLU A 10 -17.81 -22.56 11.19
CA GLU A 10 -18.21 -23.74 11.96
C GLU A 10 -17.38 -23.88 13.24
N GLN A 11 -16.09 -23.58 13.21
CA GLN A 11 -15.21 -23.58 14.38
C GLN A 11 -15.56 -22.44 15.35
N THR A 12 -15.87 -21.24 14.84
CA THR A 12 -16.34 -20.10 15.65
C THR A 12 -17.70 -20.38 16.28
N ARG A 13 -18.59 -21.07 15.56
CA ARG A 13 -19.87 -21.54 16.10
C ARG A 13 -19.66 -22.61 17.17
N ARG A 14 -18.79 -23.59 16.92
CA ARG A 14 -18.48 -24.67 17.87
C ARG A 14 -17.85 -24.12 19.16
N SER A 15 -16.91 -23.17 19.05
CA SER A 15 -16.30 -22.52 20.22
C SER A 15 -17.32 -21.65 20.99
N GLY A 16 -18.16 -20.90 20.27
CA GLY A 16 -19.26 -20.13 20.84
C GLY A 16 -20.34 -20.97 21.54
N GLU A 17 -20.68 -22.14 20.98
CA GLU A 17 -21.60 -23.11 21.59
C GLU A 17 -20.98 -23.79 22.83
N THR A 18 -19.68 -24.09 22.78
CA THR A 18 -18.95 -24.67 23.91
C THR A 18 -18.89 -23.68 25.08
N LEU A 19 -18.64 -22.39 24.80
CA LEU A 19 -18.68 -21.31 25.80
C LEU A 19 -20.06 -21.11 26.44
N GLN A 20 -21.16 -21.32 25.71
CA GLN A 20 -22.51 -21.24 26.28
C GLN A 20 -22.82 -22.38 27.26
N ARG A 21 -22.17 -23.55 27.10
CA ARG A 21 -22.37 -24.76 27.91
C ARG A 21 -21.59 -24.75 29.22
N ILE A 22 -20.62 -23.85 29.39
CA ILE A 22 -19.88 -23.72 30.65
C ILE A 22 -20.84 -23.20 31.75
N GLY A 23 -20.96 -23.96 32.84
CA GLY A 23 -21.74 -23.59 34.02
C GLY A 23 -21.09 -22.43 34.77
N GLY A 24 -21.88 -21.46 35.26
CA GLY A 24 -21.38 -20.31 36.01
C GLY A 24 -21.26 -18.98 35.23
N LEU A 25 -21.47 -18.95 33.90
CA LEU A 25 -21.46 -17.68 33.16
C LEU A 25 -22.74 -16.85 33.39
N PRO A 26 -22.61 -15.53 33.69
CA PRO A 26 -23.75 -14.61 33.84
C PRO A 26 -24.67 -14.56 32.61
N ALA A 27 -25.97 -14.37 32.85
CA ALA A 27 -26.99 -14.32 31.79
C ALA A 27 -26.74 -13.22 30.74
N GLN A 28 -26.10 -12.11 31.14
CA GLN A 28 -25.72 -11.01 30.25
C GLN A 28 -24.71 -11.47 29.18
N ILE A 29 -23.68 -12.21 29.59
CA ILE A 29 -22.61 -12.70 28.70
C ILE A 29 -23.14 -13.78 27.75
N LYS A 30 -24.05 -14.64 28.23
CA LYS A 30 -24.73 -15.61 27.37
C LYS A 30 -25.61 -14.94 26.30
N ARG A 31 -26.20 -13.78 26.60
CA ARG A 31 -26.97 -12.98 25.63
C ARG A 31 -26.06 -12.28 24.62
N ASP A 32 -24.96 -11.69 25.07
CA ASP A 32 -24.00 -11.01 24.20
C ASP A 32 -23.31 -12.00 23.23
N LEU A 33 -22.93 -13.19 23.71
CA LEU A 33 -22.44 -14.29 22.84
C LEU A 33 -23.48 -14.68 21.79
N ARG A 34 -24.74 -14.81 22.19
CA ARG A 34 -25.83 -15.20 21.27
C ARG A 34 -26.09 -14.13 20.22
N ASN A 35 -25.99 -12.85 20.59
CA ASN A 35 -26.12 -11.74 19.67
C ASN A 35 -24.95 -11.68 18.66
N VAL A 36 -23.71 -11.88 19.11
CA VAL A 36 -22.54 -11.90 18.22
C VAL A 36 -22.56 -13.12 17.28
N LEU A 37 -23.04 -14.28 17.75
CA LEU A 37 -23.18 -15.48 16.93
C LEU A 37 -24.38 -15.44 15.96
N ALA A 38 -25.43 -14.68 16.27
CA ALA A 38 -26.61 -14.53 15.42
C ALA A 38 -26.40 -13.55 14.25
N PHE A 39 -25.46 -12.61 14.37
CA PHE A 39 -25.14 -11.62 13.34
C PHE A 39 -23.84 -11.99 12.59
N ASN A 40 -23.90 -13.02 11.76
CA ASN A 40 -22.79 -13.36 10.85
C ASN A 40 -23.18 -13.04 9.40
N ASP A 41 -22.83 -11.84 8.93
CA ASP A 41 -22.94 -11.43 7.53
C ASP A 41 -21.59 -11.61 6.83
N LYS A 42 -21.60 -12.08 5.58
CA LYS A 42 -20.42 -12.47 4.76
C LYS A 42 -19.39 -11.36 4.45
N SER A 43 -19.54 -10.15 5.01
CA SER A 43 -18.61 -9.05 4.79
C SER A 43 -17.38 -9.15 5.71
N SER A 44 -16.18 -9.22 5.15
CA SER A 44 -14.93 -9.44 5.92
C SER A 44 -14.65 -8.38 6.98
N LEU A 45 -15.13 -7.15 6.80
CA LEU A 45 -15.02 -6.08 7.81
C LEU A 45 -15.84 -6.37 9.07
N LYS A 46 -17.10 -6.83 8.91
CA LYS A 46 -17.94 -7.23 10.05
C LYS A 46 -17.38 -8.46 10.76
N LEU A 47 -16.71 -9.36 10.03
CA LEU A 47 -16.05 -10.54 10.61
C LEU A 47 -14.92 -10.12 11.58
N THR A 48 -14.09 -9.14 11.21
CA THR A 48 -13.04 -8.63 12.09
C THR A 48 -13.61 -7.93 13.33
N ASP A 49 -14.69 -7.16 13.18
CA ASP A 49 -15.34 -6.51 14.31
C ASP A 49 -16.07 -7.51 15.23
N ASN A 50 -16.60 -8.59 14.66
CA ASN A 50 -17.19 -9.69 15.41
C ASN A 50 -16.11 -10.49 16.17
N ALA A 51 -14.93 -10.70 15.60
CA ALA A 51 -13.80 -11.32 16.28
C ALA A 51 -13.33 -10.49 17.48
N VAL A 52 -13.21 -9.17 17.33
CA VAL A 52 -12.88 -8.24 18.44
C VAL A 52 -13.92 -8.30 19.55
N LYS A 53 -15.22 -8.33 19.20
CA LYS A 53 -16.31 -8.47 20.18
C LYS A 53 -16.26 -9.83 20.89
N LEU A 54 -15.98 -10.90 20.16
CA LEU A 54 -15.88 -12.25 20.72
C LEU A 54 -14.71 -12.37 21.71
N LEU A 55 -13.55 -11.80 21.38
CA LEU A 55 -12.39 -11.71 22.28
C LEU A 55 -12.71 -10.91 23.54
N ALA A 56 -13.43 -9.79 23.41
CA ALA A 56 -13.84 -8.97 24.56
C ALA A 56 -14.89 -9.68 25.44
N ILE A 57 -15.72 -10.56 24.87
CA ILE A 57 -16.64 -11.39 25.64
C ILE A 57 -15.88 -12.53 26.33
N TYR A 58 -14.92 -13.15 25.64
CA TYR A 58 -14.06 -14.19 26.20
C TYR A 58 -13.26 -13.64 27.39
N GLU A 59 -12.65 -12.46 27.24
CA GLU A 59 -11.93 -11.77 28.32
C GLU A 59 -12.79 -11.58 29.58
N ARG A 60 -14.05 -11.14 29.39
CA ARG A 60 -15.00 -10.94 30.50
C ARG A 60 -15.44 -12.26 31.12
N ALA A 61 -15.69 -13.28 30.31
CA ALA A 61 -16.05 -14.60 30.80
C ALA A 61 -14.92 -15.19 31.65
N THR A 62 -13.67 -15.11 31.18
CA THR A 62 -12.54 -15.67 31.91
C THR A 62 -12.25 -14.91 33.19
N LYS A 63 -12.29 -13.57 33.19
CA LYS A 63 -12.16 -12.75 34.41
C LYS A 63 -13.18 -13.12 35.48
N ILE A 64 -14.41 -13.48 35.09
CA ILE A 64 -15.47 -13.88 36.02
C ILE A 64 -15.29 -15.30 36.54
N ILE A 65 -14.81 -16.22 35.70
CA ILE A 65 -14.51 -17.61 36.08
C ILE A 65 -13.33 -17.66 37.06
N THR A 66 -12.25 -16.90 36.81
CA THR A 66 -11.09 -16.84 37.71
C THR A 66 -11.37 -16.08 39.01
N SER A 67 -12.28 -15.09 39.00
CA SER A 67 -12.71 -14.37 40.21
C SER A 67 -13.67 -15.19 41.09
N ASN A 68 -14.36 -16.21 40.56
CA ASN A 68 -15.26 -17.10 41.29
C ASN A 68 -14.61 -18.48 41.53
N SER A 69 -13.46 -18.50 42.21
CA SER A 69 -12.75 -19.73 42.61
C SER A 69 -13.55 -20.67 43.53
N ALA A 70 -14.73 -20.24 44.01
CA ALA A 70 -15.66 -21.05 44.79
C ALA A 70 -16.48 -22.08 43.98
N LEU A 71 -16.38 -22.08 42.64
CA LEU A 71 -17.12 -22.99 41.74
C LEU A 71 -16.24 -24.02 41.01
N LEU A 72 -14.93 -24.04 41.25
CA LEU A 72 -14.05 -25.07 40.70
C LEU A 72 -14.19 -26.36 41.52
N PRO A 73 -14.53 -27.52 40.92
CA PRO A 73 -14.35 -28.81 41.57
C PRO A 73 -12.90 -28.93 42.02
N LYS A 74 -12.71 -29.18 43.30
CA LYS A 74 -11.41 -29.28 43.96
C LYS A 74 -10.76 -30.60 43.58
N GLU A 75 -10.29 -30.75 42.35
CA GLU A 75 -9.42 -31.85 41.90
C GLU A 75 -8.79 -31.51 40.54
N ALA A 76 -7.58 -30.94 40.57
CA ALA A 76 -6.57 -31.06 39.53
C ALA A 76 -5.21 -30.71 40.16
N GLU A 77 -4.33 -31.70 40.22
CA GLU A 77 -2.96 -31.60 40.71
C GLU A 77 -2.20 -30.43 40.03
N PRO A 78 -1.40 -29.63 40.77
CA PRO A 78 -0.77 -28.41 40.26
C PRO A 78 0.38 -28.65 39.26
N THR A 79 0.76 -29.91 39.00
CA THR A 79 1.91 -30.28 38.17
C THR A 79 1.60 -30.44 36.69
N GLU A 80 0.39 -30.85 36.30
CA GLU A 80 0.06 -31.08 34.87
C GLU A 80 -0.27 -29.79 34.12
N ASN A 81 -0.92 -28.83 34.78
CA ASN A 81 -1.25 -27.53 34.16
C ASN A 81 -0.02 -26.65 33.93
N SER A 82 1.06 -26.80 34.72
CA SER A 82 2.27 -25.98 34.59
C SER A 82 3.03 -26.26 33.29
N GLY A 83 3.13 -27.53 32.87
CA GLY A 83 3.81 -27.90 31.62
C GLY A 83 3.04 -27.45 30.38
N LEU A 84 1.70 -27.55 30.41
CA LEU A 84 0.84 -27.06 29.33
C LEU A 84 0.93 -25.53 29.17
N LEU A 85 0.91 -24.79 30.28
CA LEU A 85 1.02 -23.33 30.28
C LEU A 85 2.37 -22.85 29.75
N GLN A 86 3.45 -23.56 30.08
CA GLN A 86 4.78 -23.26 29.56
C GLN A 86 4.87 -23.52 28.05
N SER A 87 4.32 -24.65 27.58
CA SER A 87 4.22 -24.95 26.15
C SER A 87 3.40 -23.90 25.38
N LEU A 88 2.27 -23.44 25.93
CA LEU A 88 1.44 -22.40 25.32
C LEU A 88 2.11 -21.03 25.31
N ASN A 89 2.92 -20.73 26.32
CA ASN A 89 3.72 -19.50 26.36
C ASN A 89 4.82 -19.54 25.28
N GLU A 90 5.54 -20.65 25.16
CA GLU A 90 6.52 -20.86 24.09
C GLU A 90 5.89 -20.75 22.70
N GLU A 91 4.71 -21.36 22.49
CA GLU A 91 3.97 -21.27 21.22
C GLU A 91 3.53 -19.83 20.92
N LEU A 92 3.06 -19.08 21.92
CA LEU A 92 2.69 -17.67 21.77
C LEU A 92 3.91 -16.79 21.46
N GLN A 93 5.06 -17.02 22.10
CA GLN A 93 6.29 -16.28 21.83
C GLN A 93 6.82 -16.55 20.41
N ASN A 94 6.73 -17.80 19.95
CA ASN A 94 7.06 -18.17 18.58
C ASN A 94 6.13 -17.46 17.60
N LEU A 95 4.82 -17.48 17.85
CA LEU A 95 3.83 -16.77 17.03
C LEU A 95 4.13 -15.26 16.98
N ILE A 96 4.43 -14.61 18.10
CA ILE A 96 4.81 -13.19 18.12
C ILE A 96 6.06 -12.93 17.27
N THR A 97 7.00 -13.86 17.25
CA THR A 97 8.24 -13.71 16.48
C THR A 97 8.04 -13.96 14.98
N GLU A 98 7.04 -14.76 14.62
CA GLU A 98 6.62 -14.97 13.22
C GLU A 98 5.77 -13.80 12.67
N LEU A 99 5.15 -13.01 13.54
CA LEU A 99 4.38 -11.82 13.17
C LEU A 99 5.31 -10.65 12.85
N ASP A 100 5.68 -10.52 11.58
CA ASP A 100 6.52 -9.46 11.02
C ASP A 100 5.72 -8.17 10.79
N PHE A 101 5.39 -7.44 11.86
CA PHE A 101 4.71 -6.14 11.78
C PHE A 101 5.68 -4.99 12.01
N ASP A 102 5.66 -4.01 11.10
CA ASP A 102 6.43 -2.77 11.21
C ASP A 102 5.66 -1.64 11.92
N GLY A 103 6.40 -0.80 12.65
CA GLY A 103 5.88 0.40 13.32
C GLY A 103 5.37 0.14 14.76
N GLU A 104 4.48 1.02 15.22
CA GLU A 104 3.93 1.00 16.60
C GLU A 104 3.34 -0.37 17.02
N PRO A 105 2.60 -1.11 16.17
CA PRO A 105 2.12 -2.45 16.54
C PRO A 105 3.26 -3.48 16.70
N GLY A 106 4.34 -3.36 15.93
CA GLY A 106 5.52 -4.23 16.09
C GLY A 106 6.21 -4.01 17.44
N GLU A 107 6.38 -2.75 17.85
CA GLU A 107 6.97 -2.39 19.14
C GLU A 107 6.14 -2.94 20.32
N GLN A 108 4.81 -2.80 20.25
CA GLN A 108 3.90 -3.32 21.28
C GLN A 108 3.89 -4.85 21.35
N LEU A 109 4.02 -5.57 20.23
CA LEU A 109 4.21 -7.03 20.22
C LEU A 109 5.52 -7.43 20.88
N PHE A 110 6.59 -6.69 20.63
CA PHE A 110 7.89 -6.94 21.24
C PHE A 110 7.86 -6.75 22.76
N GLU A 111 7.15 -5.73 23.25
CA GLU A 111 6.92 -5.54 24.68
C GLU A 111 6.13 -6.69 25.32
N ILE A 112 5.10 -7.19 24.64
CA ILE A 112 4.33 -8.34 25.14
C ILE A 112 5.22 -9.58 25.20
N ARG A 113 6.08 -9.81 24.19
CA ARG A 113 7.06 -10.91 24.21
C ARG A 113 8.03 -10.81 25.38
N TYR A 114 8.52 -9.60 25.69
CA TYR A 114 9.39 -9.38 26.85
C TYR A 114 8.68 -9.68 28.18
N LYS A 115 7.40 -9.29 28.31
CA LYS A 115 6.59 -9.59 29.50
C LYS A 115 6.37 -11.10 29.66
N LEU A 116 6.08 -11.81 28.57
CA LEU A 116 5.93 -13.27 28.53
C LEU A 116 7.20 -14.05 28.92
N LEU A 117 8.38 -13.48 28.67
CA LEU A 117 9.68 -14.02 29.10
C LEU A 117 9.98 -13.79 30.59
N THR A 118 9.43 -12.74 31.19
CA THR A 118 9.83 -12.28 32.53
C THR A 118 8.87 -12.72 33.64
N ASP A 119 7.57 -12.87 33.35
CA ASP A 119 6.56 -13.33 34.32
C ASP A 119 5.48 -14.19 33.63
N ALA A 120 5.48 -15.49 33.91
CA ALA A 120 4.62 -16.48 33.25
C ALA A 120 3.57 -17.04 34.23
N SER A 121 2.71 -16.18 34.78
CA SER A 121 1.57 -16.64 35.56
C SER A 121 0.39 -17.05 34.66
N SER A 122 -0.35 -18.11 35.03
CA SER A 122 -1.47 -18.67 34.24
C SER A 122 -2.54 -17.63 33.86
N ASN A 123 -2.75 -16.61 34.69
CA ASN A 123 -3.75 -15.57 34.46
C ASN A 123 -3.25 -14.48 33.49
N GLN A 124 -1.95 -14.20 33.47
CA GLN A 124 -1.36 -13.22 32.56
C GLN A 124 -1.18 -13.78 31.15
N LEU A 125 -0.88 -15.07 31.00
CA LEU A 125 -0.72 -15.69 29.67
C LEU A 125 -1.96 -15.47 28.80
N LEU A 126 -3.16 -15.73 29.34
CA LEU A 126 -4.40 -15.53 28.58
C LEU A 126 -4.67 -14.06 28.25
N GLU A 127 -4.38 -13.16 29.19
CA GLU A 127 -4.52 -11.71 28.96
C GLU A 127 -3.57 -11.24 27.86
N HIS A 128 -2.32 -11.72 27.86
CA HIS A 128 -1.35 -11.45 26.82
C HIS A 128 -1.75 -12.08 25.48
N THR A 129 -2.30 -13.30 25.43
CA THR A 129 -2.81 -13.90 24.19
C THR A 129 -3.93 -13.04 23.58
N LEU A 130 -4.86 -12.55 24.39
CA LEU A 130 -5.94 -11.67 23.93
C LEU A 130 -5.42 -10.31 23.46
N GLN A 131 -4.42 -9.75 24.15
CA GLN A 131 -3.76 -8.52 23.73
C GLN A 131 -3.04 -8.69 22.38
N VAL A 132 -2.28 -9.77 22.21
CA VAL A 132 -1.63 -10.13 20.95
C VAL A 132 -2.66 -10.23 19.84
N LEU A 133 -3.78 -10.93 20.07
CA LEU A 133 -4.80 -11.13 19.02
C LEU A 133 -5.51 -9.83 18.63
N ARG A 134 -5.75 -8.91 19.58
CA ARG A 134 -6.22 -7.56 19.26
C ARG A 134 -5.19 -6.80 18.43
N LEU A 135 -3.93 -6.88 18.83
CA LEU A 135 -2.86 -6.18 18.14
C LEU A 135 -2.66 -6.68 16.70
N VAL A 136 -2.75 -8.00 16.48
CA VAL A 136 -2.73 -8.59 15.13
C VAL A 136 -3.84 -8.03 14.28
N ILE A 137 -5.06 -7.91 14.82
CA ILE A 137 -6.20 -7.36 14.07
C ILE A 137 -5.97 -5.89 13.73
N ASP A 138 -5.49 -5.09 14.68
CA ASP A 138 -5.24 -3.67 14.48
C ASP A 138 -4.06 -3.43 13.52
N ALA A 139 -2.99 -4.21 13.63
CA ALA A 139 -1.87 -4.20 12.70
C ALA A 139 -2.33 -4.59 11.29
N THR A 140 -3.14 -5.64 11.14
CA THR A 140 -3.70 -6.05 9.83
C THR A 140 -4.60 -4.97 9.24
N LYS A 141 -5.43 -4.30 10.06
CA LYS A 141 -6.26 -3.17 9.62
C LYS A 141 -5.41 -1.99 9.17
N TYR A 142 -4.34 -1.69 9.91
CA TYR A 142 -3.38 -0.65 9.58
C TYR A 142 -2.66 -0.95 8.26
N GLU A 143 -2.05 -2.13 8.11
CA GLU A 143 -1.39 -2.56 6.86
C GLU A 143 -2.32 -2.50 5.66
N ARG A 144 -3.56 -2.95 5.82
CA ARG A 144 -4.57 -2.89 4.76
C ARG A 144 -4.87 -1.46 4.34
N ARG A 145 -5.03 -0.54 5.31
CA ARG A 145 -5.30 0.88 5.02
C ARG A 145 -4.11 1.55 4.34
N THR A 146 -2.90 1.29 4.83
CA THR A 146 -1.67 1.82 4.24
C THR A 146 -1.47 1.29 2.81
N SER A 147 -1.76 0.00 2.57
CA SER A 147 -1.74 -0.60 1.24
C SER A 147 -2.75 0.04 0.29
N GLN A 148 -3.97 0.32 0.76
CA GLN A 148 -4.99 1.01 -0.04
C GLN A 148 -4.56 2.42 -0.44
N GLN A 149 -4.03 3.20 0.52
CA GLN A 149 -3.53 4.55 0.26
C GLN A 149 -2.36 4.54 -0.73
N PHE A 150 -1.45 3.56 -0.61
CA PHE A 150 -0.37 3.38 -1.56
C PHE A 150 -0.88 3.08 -2.97
N LEU A 151 -1.85 2.16 -3.12
CA LEU A 151 -2.45 1.85 -4.43
C LEU A 151 -3.15 3.06 -5.05
N GLU A 152 -3.88 3.85 -4.26
CA GLU A 152 -4.49 5.11 -4.71
C GLU A 152 -3.43 6.11 -5.17
N GLN A 153 -2.33 6.26 -4.43
CA GLN A 153 -1.22 7.13 -4.80
C GLN A 153 -0.52 6.66 -6.08
N VAL A 154 -0.28 5.36 -6.23
CA VAL A 154 0.32 4.78 -7.44
C VAL A 154 -0.59 5.00 -8.64
N ASN A 155 -1.89 4.74 -8.50
CA ASN A 155 -2.86 4.95 -9.58
C ASN A 155 -2.96 6.43 -9.97
N GLY A 156 -3.00 7.34 -9.00
CA GLY A 156 -2.98 8.77 -9.23
C GLY A 156 -1.72 9.25 -9.95
N SER A 157 -0.55 8.74 -9.54
CA SER A 157 0.75 9.08 -10.15
C SER A 157 0.89 8.50 -11.56
N LEU A 158 0.41 7.28 -11.80
CA LEU A 158 0.42 6.68 -13.13
C LEU A 158 -0.52 7.43 -14.08
N SER A 159 -1.72 7.79 -13.62
CA SER A 159 -2.70 8.55 -14.39
C SER A 159 -2.17 9.94 -14.77
N SER A 160 -1.55 10.65 -13.81
CA SER A 160 -0.91 11.95 -14.09
C SER A 160 0.27 11.80 -15.05
N SER A 161 1.08 10.76 -14.90
CA SER A 161 2.19 10.47 -15.80
C SER A 161 1.72 10.17 -17.23
N LEU A 162 0.66 9.36 -17.41
CA LEU A 162 0.10 9.06 -18.71
C LEU A 162 -0.43 10.33 -19.39
N LYS A 163 -1.14 11.18 -18.64
CA LYS A 163 -1.62 12.46 -19.13
C LYS A 163 -0.46 13.37 -19.57
N ASN A 164 0.56 13.52 -18.74
CA ASN A 164 1.74 14.32 -19.04
C ASN A 164 2.47 13.78 -20.27
N ASN A 165 2.61 12.45 -20.39
CA ASN A 165 3.26 11.84 -21.54
C ASN A 165 2.48 12.07 -22.84
N SER A 166 1.14 11.98 -22.80
CA SER A 166 0.28 12.33 -23.94
C SER A 166 0.49 13.79 -24.36
N GLN A 167 0.49 14.73 -23.40
CA GLN A 167 0.71 16.14 -23.67
C GLN A 167 2.10 16.41 -24.27
N ASN A 168 3.14 15.73 -23.77
CA ASN A 168 4.49 15.84 -24.30
C ASN A 168 4.57 15.28 -25.74
N LEU A 169 3.87 14.19 -26.03
CA LEU A 169 3.78 13.62 -27.37
C LEU A 169 3.13 14.60 -28.35
N ASP A 170 2.00 15.20 -27.96
CA ASP A 170 1.30 16.20 -28.75
C ASP A 170 2.19 17.42 -29.01
N GLN A 171 2.89 17.92 -27.99
CA GLN A 171 3.83 19.04 -28.12
C GLN A 171 5.02 18.69 -29.02
N SER A 172 5.58 17.48 -28.89
CA SER A 172 6.67 16.99 -29.74
C SER A 172 6.23 16.93 -31.21
N GLN A 173 5.01 16.47 -31.48
CA GLN A 173 4.44 16.44 -32.83
C GLN A 173 4.35 17.85 -33.43
N ILE A 174 3.84 18.82 -32.66
CA ILE A 174 3.75 20.23 -33.08
C ILE A 174 5.14 20.80 -33.39
N TYR A 175 6.14 20.54 -32.54
CA TYR A 175 7.51 20.99 -32.78
C TYR A 175 8.14 20.34 -34.01
N PHE A 176 7.86 19.06 -34.26
CA PHE A 176 8.31 18.38 -35.46
C PHE A 176 7.75 19.03 -36.74
N GLU A 177 6.44 19.32 -36.76
CA GLU A 177 5.79 20.02 -37.88
C GLU A 177 6.35 21.44 -38.09
N GLN A 178 6.55 22.21 -37.01
CA GLN A 178 7.17 23.53 -37.08
C GLN A 178 8.59 23.47 -37.68
N ARG A 179 9.38 22.47 -37.29
CA ARG A 179 10.74 22.26 -37.83
C ARG A 179 10.70 21.93 -39.32
N GLN A 180 9.75 21.10 -39.75
CA GLN A 180 9.57 20.78 -41.16
C GLN A 180 9.20 22.03 -41.97
N ASN A 181 8.29 22.87 -41.47
CA ASN A 181 7.91 24.12 -42.13
C ASN A 181 9.07 25.09 -42.21
N MET A 182 9.84 25.25 -41.14
CA MET A 182 11.02 26.10 -41.11
C MET A 182 12.11 25.61 -42.07
N SER A 183 12.31 24.29 -42.18
CA SER A 183 13.21 23.69 -43.16
C SER A 183 12.77 23.97 -44.60
N LYS A 184 11.46 23.95 -44.89
CA LYS A 184 10.91 24.32 -46.21
C LYS A 184 11.13 25.81 -46.50
N GLU A 185 10.86 26.69 -45.53
CA GLU A 185 11.10 28.13 -45.64
C GLU A 185 12.59 28.41 -45.95
N LEU A 186 13.51 27.76 -45.23
CA LEU A 186 14.95 27.89 -45.46
C LEU A 186 15.34 27.40 -46.86
N HIS A 187 14.80 26.27 -47.32
CA HIS A 187 15.05 25.79 -48.67
C HIS A 187 14.56 26.78 -49.74
N ASN A 188 13.37 27.36 -49.53
CA ASN A 188 12.80 28.38 -50.42
C ASN A 188 13.65 29.66 -50.44
N LEU A 189 14.14 30.10 -49.28
CA LEU A 189 15.06 31.23 -49.15
C LEU A 189 16.37 31.00 -49.92
N VAL A 190 17.01 29.84 -49.71
CA VAL A 190 18.24 29.47 -50.40
C VAL A 190 18.02 29.37 -51.91
N SER A 191 16.93 28.75 -52.36
CA SER A 191 16.61 28.65 -53.79
C SER A 191 16.36 30.02 -54.43
N SER A 192 15.65 30.91 -53.73
CA SER A 192 15.37 32.27 -54.20
C SER A 192 16.63 33.12 -54.23
N GLY A 193 17.52 32.96 -53.24
CA GLY A 193 18.84 33.59 -53.25
C GLY A 193 19.71 33.15 -54.41
N LYS A 194 19.78 31.84 -54.68
CA LYS A 194 20.52 31.32 -55.84
C LYS A 194 19.99 31.90 -57.16
N ARG A 195 18.67 31.95 -57.34
CA ARG A 195 18.05 32.54 -58.55
C ARG A 195 18.32 34.04 -58.65
N GLY A 196 18.17 34.78 -57.55
CA GLY A 196 18.39 36.23 -57.51
C GLY A 196 19.83 36.61 -57.85
N ILE A 197 20.81 35.87 -57.32
CA ILE A 197 22.24 36.08 -57.65
C ILE A 197 22.53 35.73 -59.11
N ALA A 198 21.92 34.66 -59.65
CA ALA A 198 22.15 34.25 -61.03
C ALA A 198 21.62 35.25 -62.08
N SER A 199 20.66 36.11 -61.70
CA SER A 199 20.08 37.13 -62.59
C SER A 199 20.75 38.50 -62.53
N VAL A 200 21.70 38.69 -61.60
CA VAL A 200 22.31 40.01 -61.36
C VAL A 200 23.49 40.25 -62.30
N GLN A 201 23.53 41.45 -62.92
CA GLN A 201 24.64 41.87 -63.79
C GLN A 201 25.62 42.86 -63.12
N ASP A 202 25.19 43.52 -62.03
CA ASP A 202 25.95 44.55 -61.30
C ASP A 202 25.94 44.31 -59.77
N LEU A 203 27.03 44.67 -59.11
CA LEU A 203 27.21 44.58 -57.66
C LEU A 203 26.13 45.31 -56.85
N GLU A 204 25.61 46.47 -57.32
CA GLU A 204 24.55 47.19 -56.60
C GLU A 204 23.18 46.49 -56.69
N GLU A 205 22.88 45.82 -57.80
CA GLU A 205 21.72 44.93 -57.91
C GLU A 205 21.86 43.70 -56.99
N ALA A 206 23.07 43.14 -56.84
CA ALA A 206 23.32 42.03 -55.92
C ALA A 206 23.04 42.43 -54.47
N LYS A 207 23.51 43.62 -54.04
CA LYS A 207 23.21 44.13 -52.68
C LYS A 207 21.72 44.30 -52.45
N ARG A 208 20.99 44.85 -53.41
CA ARG A 208 19.53 45.03 -53.32
C ARG A 208 18.79 43.69 -53.25
N ALA A 209 19.23 42.69 -54.00
CA ALA A 209 18.66 41.35 -53.97
C ALA A 209 18.99 40.57 -52.68
N MET A 210 20.18 40.77 -52.12
CA MET A 210 20.67 39.99 -50.97
C MET A 210 20.19 40.54 -49.61
N THR A 211 20.01 41.86 -49.49
CA THR A 211 19.54 42.50 -48.24
C THR A 211 18.23 41.90 -47.68
N PRO A 212 17.15 41.70 -48.48
CA PRO A 212 15.92 41.08 -47.96
C PRO A 212 16.09 39.60 -47.61
N LEU A 213 17.01 38.88 -48.24
CA LEU A 213 17.32 37.49 -47.91
C LEU A 213 18.02 37.37 -46.56
N PHE A 214 18.98 38.26 -46.29
CA PHE A 214 19.65 38.30 -44.98
C PHE A 214 18.68 38.68 -43.86
N ALA A 215 17.76 39.62 -44.10
CA ALA A 215 16.72 39.96 -43.12
C ALA A 215 15.80 38.76 -42.81
N GLN A 216 15.38 38.02 -43.85
CA GLN A 216 14.56 36.83 -43.66
C GLN A 216 15.34 35.67 -43.00
N LEU A 217 16.62 35.49 -43.34
CA LEU A 217 17.50 34.51 -42.70
C LEU A 217 17.70 34.82 -41.22
N ALA A 218 17.89 36.09 -40.86
CA ALA A 218 18.03 36.54 -39.47
C ALA A 218 16.75 36.23 -38.68
N SER A 219 15.58 36.55 -39.23
CA SER A 219 14.29 36.23 -38.61
C SER A 219 14.06 34.73 -38.44
N LEU A 220 14.43 33.93 -39.45
CA LEU A 220 14.29 32.47 -39.40
C LEU A 220 15.25 31.84 -38.38
N THR A 221 16.45 32.41 -38.24
CA THR A 221 17.44 32.01 -37.22
C THR A 221 16.95 32.34 -35.81
N GLU A 222 16.37 33.51 -35.59
CA GLU A 222 15.77 33.90 -34.30
C GLU A 222 14.62 32.96 -33.91
N ARG A 223 13.73 32.63 -34.87
CA ARG A 223 12.66 31.64 -34.68
C ARG A 223 13.19 30.25 -34.33
N LEU A 224 14.29 29.84 -34.95
CA LEU A 224 14.95 28.56 -34.69
C LEU A 224 15.54 28.54 -33.27
N GLN A 225 16.23 29.59 -32.87
CA GLN A 225 16.77 29.74 -31.50
C GLN A 225 15.67 29.60 -30.44
N HIS A 226 14.53 30.26 -30.66
CA HIS A 226 13.39 30.13 -29.75
C HIS A 226 12.75 28.74 -29.74
N ALA A 227 12.79 28.02 -30.86
CA ALA A 227 12.31 26.65 -30.93
C ALA A 227 13.25 25.68 -30.18
N GLU A 228 14.56 25.84 -30.31
CA GLU A 228 15.56 25.05 -29.60
C GLU A 228 15.45 25.20 -28.07
N VAL A 229 15.27 26.43 -27.58
CA VAL A 229 15.05 26.68 -26.14
C VAL A 229 13.79 25.98 -25.63
N ARG A 230 12.71 26.01 -26.41
CA ARG A 230 11.45 25.32 -26.07
C ARG A 230 11.61 23.81 -26.07
N GLU A 231 12.32 23.26 -27.05
CA GLU A 231 12.62 21.83 -27.13
C GLU A 231 13.50 21.37 -25.94
N ALA A 232 14.49 22.16 -25.55
CA ALA A 232 15.31 21.88 -24.37
C ALA A 232 14.47 21.82 -23.08
N ALA A 233 13.54 22.77 -22.90
CA ALA A 233 12.63 22.76 -21.75
C ALA A 233 11.70 21.54 -21.74
N LEU A 234 11.20 21.12 -22.92
CA LEU A 234 10.40 19.89 -23.04
C LEU A 234 11.21 18.65 -22.64
N ILE A 235 12.46 18.55 -23.08
CA ILE A 235 13.36 17.44 -22.73
C ILE A 235 13.62 17.40 -21.22
N GLU A 236 13.86 18.55 -20.60
CA GLU A 236 14.05 18.65 -19.15
C GLU A 236 12.80 18.19 -18.38
N GLN A 237 11.61 18.60 -18.82
CA GLN A 237 10.35 18.18 -18.23
C GLN A 237 10.13 16.67 -18.37
N MET A 238 10.43 16.09 -19.53
CA MET A 238 10.37 14.64 -19.75
C MET A 238 11.34 13.88 -18.85
N ALA A 239 12.58 14.37 -18.70
CA ALA A 239 13.57 13.78 -17.83
C ALA A 239 13.14 13.82 -16.36
N HIS A 240 12.57 14.94 -15.90
CA HIS A 240 12.04 15.06 -14.55
C HIS A 240 10.91 14.06 -14.29
N ASN A 241 9.95 13.94 -15.21
CA ASN A 241 8.85 12.98 -15.09
C ASN A 241 9.37 11.53 -15.05
N LYS A 242 10.31 11.19 -15.94
CA LYS A 242 10.97 9.88 -15.94
C LYS A 242 11.62 9.56 -14.59
N ASN A 243 12.36 10.49 -14.02
CA ASN A 243 13.02 10.29 -12.73
C ASN A 243 12.00 10.06 -11.59
N GLN A 244 10.85 10.75 -11.61
CA GLN A 244 9.78 10.49 -10.64
C GLN A 244 9.23 9.07 -10.77
N LEU A 245 8.96 8.60 -11.99
CA LEU A 245 8.51 7.22 -12.23
C LEU A 245 9.54 6.19 -11.76
N GLU A 246 10.82 6.40 -12.06
CA GLU A 246 11.90 5.50 -11.63
C GLU A 246 12.00 5.42 -10.09
N ALA A 247 11.85 6.55 -9.40
CA ALA A 247 11.79 6.56 -7.93
C ALA A 247 10.64 5.68 -7.41
N PHE A 248 9.43 5.79 -7.97
CA PHE A 248 8.30 4.94 -7.57
C PHE A 248 8.53 3.45 -7.85
N THR A 249 9.13 3.09 -8.98
CA THR A 249 9.43 1.68 -9.29
C THR A 249 10.48 1.08 -8.36
N THR A 250 11.39 1.91 -7.84
CA THR A 250 12.41 1.47 -6.87
C THR A 250 11.77 1.21 -5.51
N THR A 251 10.84 2.05 -5.07
CA THR A 251 10.03 1.85 -3.85
C THR A 251 9.11 0.63 -3.95
N HIS A 252 8.61 0.31 -5.15
CA HIS A 252 7.73 -0.84 -5.41
C HIS A 252 8.39 -2.19 -5.11
N LYS A 253 9.70 -2.33 -5.31
CA LYS A 253 10.42 -3.58 -4.98
C LYS A 253 10.45 -3.88 -3.48
N ILE A 254 10.45 -2.86 -2.64
CA ILE A 254 10.47 -3.01 -1.18
C ILE A 254 9.06 -3.37 -0.69
N ILE A 255 8.03 -2.69 -1.20
CA ILE A 255 6.64 -2.89 -0.74
C ILE A 255 6.04 -4.18 -1.29
N VAL A 256 6.37 -4.64 -2.51
CA VAL A 256 5.91 -5.95 -3.01
C VAL A 256 6.53 -7.10 -2.21
N VAL A 257 7.75 -6.96 -1.73
CA VAL A 257 8.36 -7.94 -0.83
C VAL A 257 7.59 -7.99 0.49
N VAL A 258 7.29 -6.82 1.09
CA VAL A 258 6.46 -6.73 2.31
C VAL A 258 5.05 -7.26 2.08
N TRP A 259 4.41 -6.96 0.93
CA TRP A 259 3.06 -7.43 0.61
C TRP A 259 3.03 -8.94 0.36
N LYS A 260 4.08 -9.52 -0.23
CA LYS A 260 4.20 -10.96 -0.47
C LYS A 260 4.48 -11.73 0.84
N ILE A 261 5.15 -11.08 1.80
CA ILE A 261 5.33 -11.58 3.16
C ILE A 261 4.01 -11.50 3.94
N SER A 262 3.34 -10.34 3.96
CA SER A 262 2.04 -10.16 4.65
C SER A 262 0.93 -11.04 4.06
N LEU A 263 0.87 -11.26 2.73
CA LEU A 263 -0.04 -12.25 2.12
C LEU A 263 0.31 -13.69 2.50
N SER A 264 1.59 -14.03 2.66
CA SER A 264 2.02 -15.37 3.08
C SER A 264 1.69 -15.62 4.54
N VAL A 265 1.88 -14.64 5.42
CA VAL A 265 1.50 -14.70 6.84
C VAL A 265 -0.03 -14.81 6.97
N CYS A 266 -0.79 -14.04 6.17
CA CYS A 266 -2.24 -14.13 6.15
C CYS A 266 -2.76 -15.47 5.57
N CYS A 267 -2.00 -16.13 4.69
CA CYS A 267 -2.28 -17.48 4.20
C CYS A 267 -1.85 -18.59 5.16
N LEU A 268 -0.87 -18.35 6.05
CA LEU A 268 -0.50 -19.31 7.11
C LEU A 268 -1.51 -19.29 8.27
N ILE A 269 -2.28 -18.22 8.42
CA ILE A 269 -3.31 -18.04 9.47
C ILE A 269 -4.73 -18.41 8.94
N HIS A 270 -4.87 -19.12 7.82
CA HIS A 270 -6.15 -19.57 7.20
C HIS A 270 -6.11 -21.03 6.73
#